data_AF-A0A0R1W2V7-F1
#
_entry.id   AF-A0A0R1W2V7-F1
#
_cell.length_a   1.000
_cell.length_b   1.000
_cell.length_c   1.000
_cell.angle_alpha   90.00
_cell.angle_beta   90.00
_cell.angle_gamma   90.00
#
_symmetry.space_group_name_H-M   'P 1'
#
loop_
_entity.id
_entity.type
_entity.pdbx_description
1 polymer ?
#
loop_
_entity_poly.entity_id
_entity_poly.type
_entity_poly.pdbx_seq_one_letter_code
_entity_poly.pdbx_strand_id
1 'polypeptide(L)'
;MSKLNRKSRKHLEEILVNYILEETIHSDFGYMYSSVGSPQLISQLIQAREKPVKRVVGKLSDKELLAKLDRVQAMAAAASGAK
;
A
#
# COMPACT_ATOMS: atom_id res chain seq x y z
N MET A 1 -5.25 -20.26 15.59
CA MET A 1 -4.93 -19.49 14.37
C MET A 1 -3.65 -20.05 13.77
N SER A 2 -3.68 -20.42 12.49
CA SER A 2 -2.49 -20.86 11.76
C SER A 2 -1.54 -19.67 11.62
N LYS A 3 -0.29 -19.79 12.09
CA LYS A 3 0.74 -18.77 11.85
C LYS A 3 1.06 -18.78 10.35
N LEU A 4 1.16 -17.61 9.72
CA LEU A 4 1.56 -17.55 8.32
C LEU A 4 3.00 -18.06 8.18
N ASN A 5 3.26 -18.81 7.10
CA ASN A 5 4.62 -19.10 6.70
C ASN A 5 5.33 -17.79 6.32
N ARG A 6 6.61 -17.65 6.70
CA ARG A 6 7.47 -16.48 6.44
C ARG A 6 7.42 -16.00 4.98
N LYS A 7 7.39 -16.92 4.01
CA LYS A 7 7.30 -16.57 2.58
C LYS A 7 5.97 -15.90 2.25
N SER A 8 4.87 -16.51 2.68
CA SER A 8 3.51 -15.99 2.49
C SER A 8 3.33 -14.66 3.19
N ARG A 9 3.82 -14.54 4.43
CA ARG A 9 3.76 -13.28 5.19
C ARG A 9 4.48 -12.14 4.45
N LYS A 10 5.72 -12.36 4.00
CA LYS A 10 6.45 -11.33 3.23
C LYS A 10 5.72 -10.92 1.97
N HIS A 11 5.15 -11.88 1.24
CA HIS A 11 4.40 -11.59 0.03
C HIS A 11 3.15 -10.75 0.32
N LEU A 12 2.41 -11.08 1.38
CA LEU A 12 1.24 -10.32 1.82
C LEU A 12 1.61 -8.92 2.32
N GLU A 13 2.74 -8.77 3.01
CA GLU A 13 3.28 -7.47 3.41
C GLU A 13 3.62 -6.63 2.17
N GLU A 14 4.25 -7.20 1.14
CA GLU A 14 4.56 -6.52 -0.12
C GLU A 14 3.30 -6.04 -0.84
N ILE A 15 2.26 -6.87 -0.93
CA ILE A 15 0.98 -6.49 -1.52
C ILE A 15 0.37 -5.29 -0.79
N LEU A 16 0.33 -5.34 0.55
CA LEU A 16 -0.25 -4.26 1.35
C LEU A 16 0.57 -2.97 1.25
N VAL A 17 1.91 -3.07 1.20
CA VAL A 17 2.80 -1.92 1.00
C VAL A 17 2.55 -1.27 -0.35
N ASN A 18 2.51 -2.06 -1.43
CA ASN A 18 2.30 -1.54 -2.78
C ASN A 18 0.94 -0.85 -2.91
N TYR A 19 -0.13 -1.46 -2.36
CA TYR A 19 -1.45 -0.84 -2.36
C TYR A 19 -1.46 0.53 -1.65
N ILE A 20 -0.91 0.61 -0.44
CA ILE A 20 -0.87 1.88 0.32
C ILE A 20 -0.05 2.94 -0.43
N LEU A 21 1.06 2.54 -1.06
CA LEU A 21 1.87 3.45 -1.86
C LEU A 21 1.10 3.93 -3.09
N GLU A 22 0.43 3.06 -3.83
CA GLU A 22 -0.39 3.47 -4.97
C GLU A 22 -1.52 4.41 -4.57
N GLU A 23 -2.23 4.12 -3.47
CA GLU A 23 -3.32 4.97 -2.96
C GLU A 23 -2.80 6.36 -2.54
N THR A 24 -1.68 6.41 -1.82
CA THR A 24 -1.07 7.68 -1.38
C THR A 24 -0.44 8.46 -2.54
N ILE A 25 0.14 7.78 -3.51
CA ILE A 25 0.66 8.42 -4.72
C ILE A 25 -0.50 8.95 -5.56
N HIS A 26 -1.62 8.22 -5.69
CA HIS A 26 -2.82 8.68 -6.40
C HIS A 26 -3.47 9.90 -5.74
N SER A 27 -3.54 9.96 -4.41
CA SER A 27 -4.04 11.14 -3.72
C SER A 27 -3.08 12.33 -3.86
N ASP A 28 -1.77 12.08 -3.80
CA ASP A 28 -0.74 13.11 -3.97
C ASP A 28 -0.58 13.52 -5.45
N PHE A 29 -0.97 12.70 -6.44
CA PHE A 29 -0.74 12.95 -7.88
C PHE A 29 -1.32 14.28 -8.37
N GLY A 30 -2.52 14.67 -7.93
CA GLY A 30 -3.13 15.96 -8.27
C GLY A 30 -2.37 17.16 -7.67
N TYR A 31 -1.82 16.98 -6.46
CA TYR A 31 -0.97 17.97 -5.81
C TYR A 31 0.45 18.01 -6.44
N MET A 32 0.95 16.87 -6.89
CA MET A 32 2.29 16.71 -7.43
C MET A 32 2.43 17.26 -8.85
N TYR A 33 1.42 17.08 -9.71
CA TYR A 33 1.41 17.74 -11.03
C TYR A 33 1.26 19.26 -10.93
N SER A 34 0.52 19.76 -9.94
CA SER A 34 0.34 21.20 -9.74
C SER A 34 1.54 21.88 -9.07
N SER A 35 2.26 21.18 -8.18
CA SER A 35 3.38 21.77 -7.42
C SER A 35 4.77 21.39 -7.95
N VAL A 36 4.91 20.27 -8.66
CA VAL A 36 6.19 19.58 -8.79
C VAL A 36 6.34 19.03 -10.21
N GLY A 37 6.52 19.93 -11.19
CA GLY A 37 6.64 19.60 -12.61
C GLY A 37 7.85 18.75 -13.03
N SER A 38 8.44 17.95 -12.14
CA SER A 38 9.62 17.10 -12.41
C SER A 38 9.37 15.65 -11.95
N PRO A 39 9.46 14.66 -12.86
CA PRO A 39 9.40 13.23 -12.53
C PRO A 39 10.40 12.78 -11.45
N GLN A 40 11.51 13.49 -11.30
CA GLN A 40 12.55 13.19 -10.31
C GLN A 40 12.06 13.41 -8.88
N LEU A 41 11.23 14.44 -8.64
CA LEU A 41 10.62 14.69 -7.34
C LEU A 41 9.55 13.66 -6.99
N ILE A 42 8.89 13.09 -8.00
CA ILE A 42 7.93 12.00 -7.81
C ILE A 42 8.64 10.77 -7.22
N SER A 43 9.74 10.35 -7.83
CA SER A 43 10.55 9.23 -7.34
C SER A 43 11.07 9.45 -5.91
N GLN A 44 11.49 10.67 -5.56
CA GLN A 44 11.94 11.00 -4.21
C GLN A 44 10.81 10.91 -3.18
N LEU A 45 9.60 11.36 -3.53
CA LEU A 45 8.41 11.24 -2.67
C LEU A 45 8.03 9.79 -2.43
N ILE A 46 8.03 8.97 -3.49
CA ILE A 46 7.78 7.53 -3.38
C ILE A 46 8.79 6.88 -2.42
N GLN A 47 10.08 7.14 -2.61
CA GLN A 47 11.14 6.61 -1.74
C GLN A 47 11.04 7.09 -0.29
N ALA A 48 10.64 8.35 -0.07
CA ALA A 48 10.42 8.91 1.26
C ALA A 48 9.25 8.23 1.99
N ARG A 49 8.20 7.82 1.25
CA ARG A 49 7.01 7.15 1.79
C ARG A 49 7.20 5.64 1.98
N GLU A 50 7.97 4.99 1.10
CA GLU A 50 8.16 3.53 1.08
C GLU A 50 8.73 2.98 2.40
N LYS A 51 9.78 3.62 2.94
CA LYS A 51 10.41 3.18 4.21
C LYS A 51 9.44 3.24 5.41
N PRO A 52 8.73 4.36 5.65
CA PRO A 52 7.68 4.43 6.68
C PRO A 52 6.59 3.35 6.51
N VAL A 53 6.07 3.16 5.29
CA VAL A 53 4.99 2.21 5.03
C VAL A 53 5.44 0.78 5.32
N LYS A 54 6.62 0.37 4.84
CA LYS A 54 7.21 -0.95 5.13
C LYS A 54 7.39 -1.18 6.63
N ARG A 55 7.80 -0.16 7.39
CA ARG A 55 7.94 -0.25 8.86
C ARG A 55 6.61 -0.45 9.57
N VAL A 56 5.55 0.23 9.12
CA VAL A 56 4.22 0.09 9.71
C VAL A 56 3.66 -1.30 9.41
N VAL A 57 3.74 -1.74 8.15
CA VAL A 57 3.24 -3.04 7.72
C VAL A 57 3.99 -4.19 8.41
N GLY A 58 5.32 -4.10 8.53
CA GLY A 58 6.13 -5.12 9.20
C GLY A 58 5.86 -5.26 10.71
N LYS A 59 5.24 -4.26 11.36
CA LYS A 59 4.82 -4.32 12.77
C LYS A 59 3.47 -5.00 12.98
N LEU A 60 2.72 -5.26 11.92
CA LEU A 60 1.39 -5.88 12.03
C LEU A 60 1.51 -7.33 12.48
N SER A 61 0.57 -7.77 13.32
CA SER A 61 0.34 -9.19 13.53
C SER A 61 -0.26 -9.84 12.29
N ASP A 62 -0.13 -11.16 12.17
CA ASP A 62 -0.70 -11.93 11.04
C ASP A 62 -2.21 -11.68 10.89
N LYS A 63 -2.92 -11.56 12.03
CA LYS A 63 -4.37 -11.27 12.07
C LYS A 63 -4.69 -9.90 11.50
N GLU A 64 -3.92 -8.87 11.86
CA GLU A 64 -4.13 -7.51 11.38
C GLU A 64 -3.75 -7.35 9.91
N LEU A 65 -2.69 -8.03 9.47
CA LEU A 65 -2.27 -8.06 8.07
C LEU A 65 -3.38 -8.62 7.19
N LEU A 66 -3.93 -9.79 7.55
CA LEU A 66 -5.04 -10.41 6.81
C LEU A 66 -6.30 -9.52 6.84
N ALA A 67 -6.68 -8.99 8.01
CA ALA A 67 -7.86 -8.13 8.11
C ALA A 67 -7.75 -6.85 7.27
N LYS A 68 -6.54 -6.28 7.11
CA LYS A 68 -6.31 -5.14 6.23
C LYS A 68 -6.38 -5.54 4.76
N LEU A 69 -5.81 -6.68 4.38
CA LEU A 69 -5.89 -7.19 3.01
C LEU A 69 -7.32 -7.54 2.60
N ASP A 70 -8.12 -8.13 3.48
CA ASP A 70 -9.53 -8.41 3.22
C ASP A 70 -10.32 -7.11 2.95
N ARG A 71 -10.03 -6.04 3.71
CA ARG A 71 -10.62 -4.71 3.45
C ARG A 71 -10.21 -4.16 2.10
N VAL A 72 -8.93 -4.27 1.74
CA VAL A 72 -8.42 -3.85 0.42
C VAL A 72 -9.13 -4.62 -0.70
N GLN A 73 -9.28 -5.93 -0.57
CA GLN A 73 -9.99 -6.76 -1.53
C GLN A 73 -11.47 -6.39 -1.62
N ALA A 74 -12.14 -6.16 -0.49
CA ALA A 74 -13.54 -5.73 -0.46
C ALA A 74 -13.74 -4.37 -1.16
N MET A 75 -12.83 -3.42 -0.95
CA MET A 75 -12.85 -2.13 -1.63
C MET A 75 -12.63 -2.25 -3.14
N ALA A 76 -11.68 -3.10 -3.55
CA ALA A 76 -11.44 -3.39 -4.96
C ALA A 76 -12.66 -4.05 -5.63
N ALA A 77 -13.30 -5.01 -4.96
CA ALA A 77 -14.51 -5.68 -5.44
C ALA A 77 -15.71 -4.71 -5.54
N ALA A 78 -15.86 -3.80 -4.58
CA ALA A 78 -16.88 -2.76 -4.61
C ALA A 78 -16.67 -1.77 -5.77
N ALA A 79 -15.41 -1.39 -6.04
CA ALA A 79 -15.07 -0.53 -7.19
C ALA A 79 -15.33 -1.23 -8.54
N SER A 80 -15.11 -2.54 -8.64
CA SER A 80 -15.36 -3.31 -9.87
C SER A 80 -16.83 -3.67 -10.10
N GLY A 81 -17.64 -3.73 -9.04
CA GLY A 81 -19.07 -4.06 -9.09
C GLY A 81 -19.99 -2.86 -9.38
N ALA A 82 -19.44 -1.66 -9.49
CA ALA A 82 -20.18 -0.42 -9.79
C ALA A 82 -20.33 -0.13 -11.31
N LYS A 83 -20.24 -1.17 -12.15
CA LYS A 83 -20.45 -1.09 -13.61
C LYS A 83 -21.72 -1.78 -14.04
#